data_AF-A0A970GUA0-F1
#
_entry.id   AF-A0A970GUA0-F1
#
_cell.length_a   1.000
_cell.length_b   1.000
_cell.length_c   1.000
_cell.angle_alpha   90.00
_cell.angle_beta   90.00
_cell.angle_gamma   90.00
#
_symmetry.space_group_name_H-M   'P 1'
#
loop_
_entity.id
_entity.type
_entity.pdbx_description
1 polymer ?
#
loop_
_entity_poly.entity_id
_entity_poly.type
_entity_poly.pdbx_seq_one_letter_code
_entity_poly.pdbx_strand_id
1 'polypeptide(L)'
;MKRRKVKEALAILEAIGMPKAQQNERSALSLLALLNLGRSDSWTDAQNPLMGITPIMDWMKANYGKNYNNFSDMCAQDWYM
;
A
#
# COMPACT_ATOMS: atom_id res chain seq x y z
N MET A 1 9.21 -13.97 3.60
CA MET A 1 9.54 -12.55 3.32
C MET A 1 8.36 -11.68 2.84
N LYS A 2 7.19 -12.23 2.47
CA LYS A 2 6.03 -11.49 1.90
C LYS A 2 5.51 -10.27 2.70
N ARG A 3 5.86 -10.12 3.99
CA ARG A 3 5.34 -9.06 4.88
C ARG A 3 6.37 -8.04 5.35
N ARG A 4 7.66 -8.15 4.97
CA ARG A 4 8.71 -7.25 5.51
C ARG A 4 8.48 -5.79 5.07
N LYS A 5 8.37 -5.57 3.76
CA LYS A 5 8.18 -4.23 3.17
C LYS A 5 6.89 -3.55 3.64
N VAL A 6 5.81 -4.31 3.82
CA VAL A 6 4.54 -3.80 4.36
C VAL A 6 4.68 -3.36 5.82
N LYS A 7 5.40 -4.11 6.65
CA LYS A 7 5.68 -3.70 8.04
C LYS A 7 6.53 -2.43 8.11
N GLU A 8 7.53 -2.32 7.24
CA GLU A 8 8.35 -1.11 7.11
C GLU A 8 7.48 0.09 6.69
N ALA A 9 6.59 -0.08 5.71
CA ALA A 9 5.63 0.94 5.29
C ALA A 9 4.68 1.35 6.44
N LEU A 10 4.18 0.40 7.23
CA LEU A 10 3.37 0.70 8.43
C LEU A 10 4.15 1.52 9.46
N ALA A 11 5.41 1.18 9.72
CA ALA A 11 6.27 1.95 10.62
C ALA A 11 6.51 3.37 10.11
N ILE A 12 6.65 3.55 8.79
CA ILE A 12 6.75 4.88 8.17
C ILE A 12 5.45 5.67 8.38
N LEU A 13 4.28 5.05 8.13
CA LEU A 13 2.97 5.70 8.35
C LEU A 13 2.80 6.16 9.80
N GLU A 14 3.25 5.35 10.76
CA GLU A 14 3.25 5.74 12.18
C GLU A 14 4.25 6.88 12.45
N ALA A 15 5.46 6.81 11.90
CA ALA A 15 6.51 7.82 12.10
C ALA A 15 6.14 9.20 11.54
N ILE A 16 5.40 9.26 10.42
CA ILE A 16 4.89 10.52 9.86
C ILE A 16 3.62 11.02 10.57
N GLY A 17 3.14 10.31 11.58
CA GLY A 17 2.00 10.74 12.40
C GLY A 17 0.63 10.48 11.77
N MET A 18 0.49 9.50 10.87
CA MET A 18 -0.83 9.18 10.31
C MET A 18 -1.81 8.75 11.40
N PRO A 19 -3.10 9.14 11.32
CA PRO A 19 -4.15 8.67 12.23
C PRO A 19 -4.17 7.14 12.36
N LYS A 20 -4.49 6.62 13.56
CA LYS A 20 -4.51 5.16 13.82
C LYS A 20 -5.42 4.39 12.84
N ALA A 21 -6.54 4.97 12.42
CA ALA A 21 -7.44 4.38 11.42
C ALA A 21 -6.78 4.19 10.03
N GLN A 22 -5.72 4.94 9.74
CA GLN A 22 -4.98 4.88 8.48
C GLN A 22 -3.66 4.09 8.60
N GLN A 23 -3.34 3.53 9.77
CA GLN A 23 -2.19 2.65 9.99
C GLN A 23 -2.58 1.18 9.72
N ASN A 24 -3.05 0.90 8.51
CA ASN A 24 -3.53 -0.42 8.10
C ASN A 24 -2.81 -0.92 6.84
N GLU A 25 -3.04 -2.20 6.51
CA GLU A 25 -2.37 -2.85 5.38
C GLU A 25 -2.68 -2.13 4.05
N ARG A 26 -3.92 -1.68 3.85
CA ARG A 26 -4.31 -0.92 2.65
C ARG A 26 -3.48 0.34 2.48
N SER A 27 -3.41 1.19 3.51
CA SER A 27 -2.62 2.42 3.46
C SER A 27 -1.14 2.15 3.24
N ALA A 28 -0.60 1.09 3.84
CA ALA A 28 0.79 0.69 3.62
C ALA A 28 1.04 0.28 2.16
N LEU A 29 0.11 -0.46 1.56
CA LEU A 29 0.18 -0.83 0.15
C LEU A 29 0.00 0.37 -0.78
N SER A 30 -0.85 1.33 -0.41
CA SER A 30 -1.03 2.57 -1.17
C SER A 30 0.25 3.39 -1.18
N LEU A 31 0.91 3.51 -0.02
CA LEU A 31 2.21 4.16 0.08
C LEU A 31 3.24 3.49 -0.83
N LEU A 32 3.31 2.16 -0.83
CA LEU A 32 4.25 1.42 -1.68
C LEU A 32 3.94 1.57 -3.17
N ALA A 33 2.67 1.65 -3.55
CA ALA A 33 2.27 1.89 -4.94
C ALA A 33 2.64 3.30 -5.39
N LEU A 34 2.39 4.31 -4.54
CA LEU A 34 2.77 5.70 -4.80
C LEU A 34 4.28 5.88 -4.92
N LEU A 35 5.07 5.05 -4.24
CA LEU A 35 6.53 5.03 -4.35
C LEU A 35 7.06 4.08 -5.43
N ASN A 36 6.19 3.31 -6.08
CA ASN A 36 6.51 2.23 -7.01
C ASN A 36 7.52 1.21 -6.47
N LEU A 37 7.38 0.81 -5.20
CA LEU A 37 8.33 -0.07 -4.51
C LEU A 37 7.81 -1.50 -4.32
N GLY A 38 8.38 -2.43 -5.06
CA GLY A 38 8.18 -3.86 -4.91
C GLY A 38 8.73 -4.43 -3.59
N ARG A 39 8.53 -5.73 -3.40
CA ARG A 39 8.91 -6.44 -2.16
C ARG A 39 10.43 -6.50 -1.94
N SER A 40 11.19 -6.52 -3.03
CA SER A 40 12.64 -6.65 -3.09
C SER A 40 13.37 -5.32 -3.17
N ASP A 41 12.67 -4.26 -3.55
CA ASP A 41 13.30 -3.00 -3.97
C ASP A 41 13.84 -2.25 -2.75
N SER A 42 14.88 -1.43 -2.95
CA SER A 42 15.40 -0.59 -1.90
C SER A 42 14.49 0.62 -1.68
N TRP A 43 14.46 1.16 -0.47
CA TRP A 43 13.76 2.43 -0.21
C TRP A 43 14.38 3.62 -0.95
N THR A 44 15.65 3.50 -1.35
CA THR A 44 16.35 4.48 -2.18
C THR A 44 15.85 4.53 -3.62
N ASP A 45 15.18 3.47 -4.07
CA ASP A 45 14.68 3.35 -5.46
C ASP A 45 13.28 3.96 -5.61
N ALA A 46 12.79 4.63 -4.56
CA ALA A 46 11.48 5.24 -4.53
C ALA A 46 11.31 6.28 -5.65
N GLN A 47 10.19 6.20 -6.35
CA GLN A 47 9.83 7.10 -7.43
C GLN A 47 8.56 7.87 -7.07
N ASN A 48 8.20 8.87 -7.89
CA ASN A 48 6.94 9.61 -7.76
C ASN A 48 6.15 9.57 -9.08
N PRO A 49 5.68 8.38 -9.51
CA PRO A 49 4.81 8.27 -10.68
C PRO A 49 3.48 8.98 -10.43
N LEU A 50 2.97 9.67 -11.47
CA LEU A 50 1.59 10.15 -11.46
C LEU A 50 0.63 8.96 -11.54
N MET A 51 0.06 8.59 -10.39
CA MET A 51 -0.77 7.39 -10.26
C MET A 51 -2.16 7.73 -9.71
N GLY A 52 -3.19 7.34 -10.47
CA GLY A 52 -4.58 7.40 -10.00
C GLY A 52 -4.95 6.19 -9.12
N ILE A 53 -6.19 6.16 -8.64
CA ILE A 53 -6.68 5.08 -7.76
C ILE A 53 -6.71 3.71 -8.47
N THR A 54 -7.15 3.65 -9.73
CA THR A 54 -7.22 2.38 -10.48
C THR A 54 -5.84 1.76 -10.71
N PRO A 55 -4.83 2.50 -11.21
CA PRO A 55 -3.48 1.97 -11.33
C PRO A 55 -2.86 1.53 -9.99
N ILE A 56 -3.20 2.19 -8.86
CA ILE A 56 -2.78 1.75 -7.53
C ILE A 56 -3.36 0.36 -7.22
N MET A 57 -4.66 0.14 -7.44
CA MET A 57 -5.29 -1.16 -7.20
C MET A 57 -4.67 -2.26 -8.05
N ASP A 58 -4.44 -1.99 -9.34
CA ASP A 58 -3.78 -2.93 -10.26
C ASP A 58 -2.34 -3.23 -9.82
N TRP A 59 -1.61 -2.22 -9.36
CA TRP A 59 -0.25 -2.38 -8.86
C TRP A 59 -0.21 -3.25 -7.59
N MET A 60 -1.15 -3.05 -6.65
CA MET A 60 -1.26 -3.87 -5.44
C MET A 60 -1.57 -5.32 -5.77
N LYS A 61 -2.43 -5.56 -6.76
CA LYS A 61 -2.74 -6.90 -7.26
C LYS A 61 -1.49 -7.56 -7.86
N ALA A 62 -0.77 -6.86 -8.73
CA ALA A 62 0.41 -7.41 -9.40
C ALA A 62 1.57 -7.70 -8.44
N ASN A 63 1.89 -6.76 -7.54
CA ASN A 63 3.08 -6.84 -6.68
C ASN A 63 2.82 -7.57 -5.36
N TYR A 64 1.60 -7.44 -4.83
CA TYR A 64 1.25 -7.93 -3.49
C TYR A 64 0.16 -8.99 -3.48
N GLY A 65 -0.52 -9.24 -4.61
CA GLY A 65 -1.60 -10.24 -4.71
C GLY A 65 -2.88 -9.82 -4.01
N LYS A 66 -3.04 -8.52 -3.69
CA LYS A 66 -4.25 -7.98 -3.08
C LYS A 66 -5.22 -7.57 -4.17
N ASN A 67 -6.31 -8.31 -4.28
CA ASN A 67 -7.30 -8.15 -5.32
C ASN A 67 -8.46 -7.32 -4.79
N TYR A 68 -8.54 -6.07 -5.22
CA TYR A 68 -9.71 -5.22 -5.02
C TYR A 68 -10.49 -5.21 -6.32
N ASN A 69 -11.77 -5.60 -6.28
CA ASN A 69 -12.61 -5.64 -7.48
C ASN A 69 -12.98 -4.23 -7.95
N ASN A 70 -13.18 -3.31 -7.01
CA ASN A 70 -13.50 -1.91 -7.26
C ASN A 70 -13.17 -1.06 -6.02
N PHE A 71 -13.31 0.26 -6.13
CA PHE A 71 -13.04 1.18 -5.03
C PHE A 71 -13.91 0.91 -3.79
N SER A 72 -15.19 0.58 -3.98
CA SER A 72 -16.08 0.24 -2.85
C SER A 72 -15.64 -1.03 -2.12
N ASP A 73 -15.12 -2.02 -2.83
CA ASP A 73 -14.57 -3.26 -2.29
C ASP A 73 -13.28 -2.97 -1.49
N MET A 74 -12.43 -2.07 -2.00
CA MET A 74 -11.26 -1.58 -1.27
C MET A 74 -11.62 -0.87 0.04
N CYS A 75 -12.73 -0.14 0.07
CA CYS A 75 -13.26 0.45 1.29
C CYS A 75 -13.86 -0.59 2.24
N ALA A 76 -14.62 -1.56 1.72
CA ALA A 76 -15.36 -2.55 2.51
C ALA A 76 -14.46 -3.61 3.18
N GLN A 77 -13.38 -4.03 2.52
CA GLN A 77 -12.47 -5.05 3.06
C GLN A 77 -11.71 -4.59 4.34
N ASP A 78 -11.72 -3.29 4.65
CA ASP A 78 -11.15 -2.74 5.88
C ASP A 78 -12.19 -2.49 6.99
N TRP A 79 -13.47 -2.77 6.76
CA TRP A 79 -14.54 -2.64 7.77
C TRP A 79 -15.03 -3.98 8.33
N TYR A 80 -14.64 -5.10 7.71
CA TYR A 80 -15.01 -6.46 8.12
C TYR A 80 -13.91 -7.19 8.91
N MET A 81 -13.01 -6.43 9.52
CA MET A 81 -11.95 -6.91 10.43
C MET A 81 -12.03 -6.17 11.75
#